data_AF-A0A0H3MS56-F1
#
_entry.id   AF-A0A0H3MS56-F1
#
_cell.length_a   1.000
_cell.length_b   1.000
_cell.length_c   1.000
_cell.angle_alpha   90.00
_cell.angle_beta   90.00
_cell.angle_gamma   90.00
#
_symmetry.space_group_name_H-M   'P 1'
#
loop_
_entity.id
_entity.type
_entity.pdbx_description
1 polymer ?
#
loop_
_entity_poly.entity_id
_entity_poly.type
_entity_poly.pdbx_seq_one_letter_code
_entity_poly.pdbx_strand_id
1 'polypeptide(L)'
;MSKGDRKNGVPSTLTTIPLVDPHAEPTEPSIGDLIKDATTQVSTLVRAEVELARAEIIRDVKKGLTGSVFFIAALVVLFYSTFFFFLFLAELLDTWLWRWVALLIVFAIMVMVTAALALLGYVKIRRIRGPHQTIESVKETRTALTPGHDKAQARPRKLTGSGTNPENNPDRRTPADPSGW
;
A
#
# COMPACT_ATOMS: atom_id res chain seq x y z
N MET A 1 35.26 -32.48 -80.52
CA MET A 1 35.89 -31.14 -80.43
C MET A 1 35.10 -30.27 -79.46
N SER A 2 35.70 -29.78 -78.38
CA SER A 2 35.64 -28.38 -77.90
C SER A 2 36.33 -28.29 -76.54
N LYS A 3 37.08 -27.21 -76.33
CA LYS A 3 38.09 -26.98 -75.29
C LYS A 3 37.65 -25.78 -74.47
N GLY A 4 37.86 -25.79 -73.15
CA GLY A 4 37.67 -24.64 -72.26
C GLY A 4 37.26 -25.13 -70.86
N ASP A 5 37.80 -24.68 -69.74
CA ASP A 5 38.67 -23.55 -69.50
C ASP A 5 39.34 -23.78 -68.13
N ARG A 6 40.65 -23.49 -68.03
CA ARG A 6 41.39 -23.50 -66.77
C ARG A 6 41.03 -22.24 -65.99
N LYS A 7 40.30 -22.34 -64.88
CA LYS A 7 40.20 -21.24 -63.90
C LYS A 7 40.26 -21.74 -62.46
N ASN A 8 41.49 -21.66 -61.93
CA ASN A 8 41.85 -21.22 -60.59
C ASN A 8 41.12 -21.86 -59.40
N GLY A 9 41.71 -22.95 -58.89
CA GLY A 9 41.43 -23.46 -57.55
C GLY A 9 42.26 -22.75 -56.47
N VAL A 10 41.78 -21.60 -55.98
CA VAL A 10 42.20 -21.08 -54.67
C VAL A 10 40.96 -20.91 -53.78
N PRO A 11 40.87 -21.58 -52.63
CA PRO A 11 39.85 -21.28 -51.64
C PRO A 11 40.13 -19.89 -51.06
N SER A 12 39.27 -18.92 -51.36
CA SER A 12 39.25 -17.60 -50.74
C SER A 12 38.66 -17.69 -49.34
N THR A 13 39.30 -18.45 -48.45
CA THR A 13 39.04 -18.40 -47.02
C THR A 13 40.02 -17.41 -46.42
N LEU A 14 39.74 -16.12 -46.65
CA LEU A 14 40.43 -15.07 -45.91
C LEU A 14 39.92 -15.14 -44.47
N THR A 15 40.66 -15.87 -43.63
CA THR A 15 40.63 -15.74 -42.18
C THR A 15 41.05 -14.31 -41.87
N THR A 16 40.09 -13.40 -41.91
CA THR A 16 40.28 -12.04 -41.43
C THR A 16 40.44 -12.15 -39.93
N ILE A 17 41.69 -12.11 -39.48
CA ILE A 17 42.00 -11.77 -38.10
C ILE A 17 41.35 -10.39 -37.90
N PRO A 18 40.36 -10.22 -37.02
CA PRO A 18 39.87 -8.89 -36.73
C PRO A 18 41.06 -8.09 -36.20
N LEU A 19 41.49 -7.08 -36.95
CA LEU A 19 42.44 -6.08 -36.47
C LEU A 19 41.72 -5.25 -35.39
N VAL A 20 41.52 -5.85 -34.23
CA VAL A 20 41.40 -5.10 -32.99
C VAL A 20 42.83 -4.82 -32.59
N ASP A 21 43.27 -3.59 -32.82
CA ASP A 21 44.57 -3.13 -32.38
C ASP A 21 44.63 -3.25 -30.85
N PRO A 22 45.52 -4.09 -30.27
CA PRO A 22 45.69 -4.19 -28.82
C PRO A 22 46.23 -2.88 -28.22
N HIS A 23 46.61 -1.90 -29.06
CA HIS A 23 47.02 -0.55 -28.70
C HIS A 23 46.02 0.53 -29.12
N ALA A 24 44.80 0.17 -29.55
CA ALA A 24 43.72 1.15 -29.62
C ALA A 24 43.40 1.62 -28.20
N GLU A 25 43.80 2.86 -27.89
CA GLU A 25 43.41 3.56 -26.67
C GLU A 25 41.91 3.38 -26.44
N PRO A 26 41.47 2.98 -25.23
CA PRO A 26 40.05 2.83 -24.94
C PRO A 26 39.36 4.13 -25.35
N THR A 27 38.39 4.06 -26.27
CA THR A 27 37.57 5.21 -26.61
C THR A 27 36.98 5.72 -25.29
N GLU A 28 37.39 6.91 -24.86
CA GLU A 28 36.92 7.45 -23.58
C GLU A 28 35.39 7.46 -23.59
N PRO A 29 34.74 6.90 -22.55
CA PRO A 29 33.30 6.82 -22.51
C PRO A 29 32.73 8.22 -22.67
N SER A 30 31.81 8.39 -23.61
CA SER A 30 31.20 9.71 -23.81
C SER A 30 30.43 10.09 -22.55
N ILE A 31 30.20 11.39 -22.36
CA ILE A 31 29.39 11.90 -21.23
C ILE A 31 28.01 11.20 -21.17
N GLY A 32 27.45 10.81 -22.33
CA GLY A 32 26.21 10.04 -22.40
C GLY A 32 26.34 8.60 -21.87
N ASP A 33 27.48 7.95 -22.10
CA ASP A 33 27.76 6.60 -21.61
C ASP A 33 28.00 6.61 -20.09
N LEU A 34 28.68 7.62 -19.56
CA LEU A 34 28.88 7.82 -18.11
C LEU A 34 27.55 8.01 -17.37
N ILE A 35 26.63 8.81 -17.92
CA ILE A 35 25.30 9.03 -17.33
C ILE A 35 24.46 7.75 -17.37
N LYS A 36 24.54 6.99 -18.47
CA LYS A 36 23.84 5.72 -18.63
C LYS A 36 24.34 4.67 -17.62
N ASP A 37 25.65 4.56 -17.43
CA ASP A 37 26.25 3.65 -16.44
C ASP A 37 25.93 4.08 -15.01
N ALA A 38 26.03 5.36 -14.68
CA ALA A 38 25.66 5.88 -13.37
C ALA A 38 24.18 5.60 -13.04
N THR A 39 23.27 5.82 -14.00
CA THR A 39 21.84 5.53 -13.83
C THR A 39 21.58 4.04 -13.62
N THR A 40 22.33 3.19 -14.34
CA THR A 40 22.24 1.73 -14.21
C THR A 40 22.72 1.24 -12.85
N GLN A 41 23.82 1.80 -12.33
CA GLN A 41 24.35 1.48 -11.00
C GLN A 41 23.38 1.91 -9.90
N VAL A 42 22.83 3.13 -9.99
CA VAL A 42 21.83 3.62 -9.04
C VAL A 42 20.58 2.73 -9.06
N SER A 43 20.09 2.35 -10.25
CA SER A 43 18.95 1.43 -10.35
C SER A 43 19.24 0.05 -9.75
N THR A 44 20.49 -0.41 -9.83
CA THR A 44 20.92 -1.69 -9.25
C THR A 44 20.99 -1.61 -7.72
N LEU A 45 21.52 -0.52 -7.16
CA LEU A 45 21.56 -0.27 -5.71
C LEU A 45 20.16 -0.18 -5.12
N VAL A 46 19.26 0.61 -5.73
CA VAL A 46 17.87 0.74 -5.26
C VAL A 46 17.18 -0.62 -5.27
N ARG A 47 17.40 -1.41 -6.32
CA ARG A 47 16.82 -2.75 -6.39
C ARG A 47 17.38 -3.69 -5.32
N ALA A 48 18.67 -3.63 -5.05
CA ALA A 48 19.30 -4.40 -3.98
C ALA A 48 18.76 -4.01 -2.59
N GLU A 49 18.58 -2.72 -2.33
CA GLU A 49 18.01 -2.22 -1.06
C GLU A 49 16.56 -2.69 -0.88
N VAL A 50 15.76 -2.64 -1.95
CA VAL A 50 14.38 -3.14 -1.95
C VAL A 50 14.32 -4.65 -1.76
N GLU A 51 15.21 -5.40 -2.41
CA GLU A 51 15.29 -6.86 -2.26
C GLU A 51 15.68 -7.25 -0.83
N LEU A 52 16.62 -6.53 -0.23
CA LEU A 52 17.02 -6.71 1.16
C LEU A 52 15.87 -6.41 2.13
N ALA A 53 15.25 -5.24 1.99
CA ALA A 53 14.12 -4.83 2.83
C ALA A 53 12.95 -5.82 2.71
N ARG A 54 12.67 -6.30 1.48
CA ARG A 54 11.65 -7.32 1.24
C ARG A 54 12.01 -8.64 1.92
N ALA A 55 13.27 -9.07 1.87
CA ALA A 55 13.73 -10.28 2.54
C ALA A 55 13.61 -10.19 4.06
N GLU A 56 13.94 -9.04 4.65
CA GLU A 56 13.76 -8.77 6.09
C GLU A 56 12.29 -8.85 6.49
N ILE A 57 11.41 -8.15 5.77
CA ILE A 57 9.96 -8.18 6.03
C ILE A 57 9.41 -9.61 5.92
N ILE A 58 9.78 -10.37 4.87
CA ILE A 58 9.32 -11.75 4.71
C ILE A 58 9.83 -12.63 5.86
N ARG A 59 11.08 -12.44 6.29
CA ARG A 59 11.67 -13.17 7.42
C ARG A 59 10.90 -12.89 8.70
N ASP A 60 10.56 -11.64 8.96
CA ASP A 60 9.85 -11.23 10.17
C ASP A 60 8.38 -11.67 10.15
N VAL A 61 7.72 -11.58 8.99
CA VAL A 61 6.38 -12.15 8.79
C VAL A 61 6.41 -13.66 9.04
N LYS A 62 7.41 -14.37 8.53
CA LYS A 62 7.55 -15.83 8.74
C LYS A 62 7.78 -16.17 10.21
N LYS A 63 8.62 -15.42 10.92
CA LYS A 63 8.80 -15.57 12.37
C LYS A 63 7.51 -15.30 13.14
N GLY A 64 6.81 -14.22 12.80
CA GLY A 64 5.51 -13.86 13.39
C GLY A 64 4.45 -14.93 13.14
N LEU A 65 4.42 -15.50 11.93
CA LEU A 65 3.51 -16.59 11.58
C LEU A 65 3.80 -17.85 12.41
N THR A 66 5.06 -18.26 12.55
CA THR A 66 5.42 -19.39 13.42
C THR A 66 5.03 -19.13 14.87
N GLY A 67 5.22 -17.90 15.38
CA GLY A 67 4.76 -17.52 16.72
C GLY A 67 3.24 -17.57 16.87
N SER A 68 2.50 -17.18 15.83
CA SER A 68 1.03 -17.19 15.83
C SER A 68 0.43 -18.59 15.96
N VAL A 69 1.14 -19.64 15.51
CA VAL A 69 0.69 -21.04 15.64
C VAL A 69 0.49 -21.40 17.12
N PHE A 70 1.43 -21.03 17.98
CA PHE A 70 1.32 -21.29 19.42
C PHE A 70 0.18 -20.50 20.05
N PHE A 71 -0.04 -19.26 19.60
CA PHE A 71 -1.15 -18.45 20.11
C PHE A 71 -2.52 -19.04 19.69
N ILE A 72 -2.66 -19.48 18.44
CA ILE A 72 -3.86 -20.17 17.96
C ILE A 72 -4.07 -21.46 18.75
N ALA A 73 -3.02 -22.28 18.92
CA ALA A 73 -3.08 -23.50 19.70
C ALA A 73 -3.48 -23.22 21.16
N ALA A 74 -2.90 -22.20 21.80
CA ALA A 74 -3.24 -21.79 23.15
C ALA A 74 -4.70 -21.33 23.26
N LEU A 75 -5.21 -20.55 22.30
CA LEU A 75 -6.61 -20.13 22.27
C LEU A 75 -7.57 -21.32 22.08
N VAL A 76 -7.21 -22.29 21.24
CA VAL A 76 -7.99 -23.51 21.07
C VAL A 76 -8.04 -24.30 22.37
N VAL A 77 -6.90 -24.51 23.02
CA VAL A 77 -6.84 -25.19 24.33
C VAL A 77 -7.66 -24.43 25.36
N LEU A 78 -7.48 -23.11 25.49
CA LEU A 78 -8.25 -22.27 26.41
C LEU A 78 -9.77 -22.35 26.16
N PHE A 79 -10.19 -22.37 24.89
CA PHE A 79 -11.59 -22.53 24.51
C PHE A 79 -12.14 -23.88 24.96
N TYR A 80 -11.44 -24.99 24.71
CA TYR A 80 -11.86 -26.31 25.19
C TYR A 80 -11.81 -26.43 26.72
N SER A 81 -10.81 -25.82 27.37
CA SER A 81 -10.68 -25.79 28.84
C SER A 81 -11.86 -25.07 29.50
N THR A 82 -12.49 -24.11 28.83
CA THR A 82 -13.66 -23.39 29.36
C THR A 82 -14.82 -24.35 29.66
N PHE A 83 -15.02 -25.38 28.83
CA PHE A 83 -16.03 -26.42 29.07
C PHE A 83 -15.75 -27.18 30.39
N PHE A 84 -14.52 -27.65 30.57
CA PHE A 84 -14.11 -28.33 31.80
C PHE A 84 -14.14 -27.42 33.03
N PHE A 85 -13.80 -26.13 32.86
CA PHE A 85 -13.88 -25.14 33.93
C PHE A 85 -15.31 -24.97 34.45
N PHE A 86 -16.31 -24.90 33.57
CA PHE A 86 -17.70 -24.79 34.00
C PHE A 86 -18.23 -26.08 34.65
N LEU A 87 -17.80 -27.26 34.19
CA LEU A 87 -18.10 -28.52 34.88
C LEU A 87 -17.48 -28.57 36.27
N PHE A 88 -16.20 -28.21 36.38
CA PHE A 88 -15.52 -28.08 37.67
C PHE A 88 -16.23 -27.08 38.59
N LEU A 89 -16.66 -25.93 38.06
CA LEU A 89 -17.36 -24.91 38.84
C LEU A 89 -18.72 -25.43 39.33
N ALA A 90 -19.46 -26.16 38.50
CA ALA A 90 -20.72 -26.77 38.90
C ALA A 90 -20.51 -27.80 40.02
N GLU A 91 -19.52 -28.68 39.88
CA GLU A 91 -19.17 -29.69 40.89
C GLU A 91 -18.69 -29.06 42.19
N LEU A 92 -17.88 -28.00 42.09
CA LEU A 92 -17.39 -27.25 43.22
C LEU A 92 -18.55 -26.61 44.00
N LEU A 93 -19.52 -26.01 43.31
CA LEU A 93 -20.71 -25.43 43.94
C LEU A 93 -21.62 -26.50 44.56
N ASP A 94 -21.69 -27.69 43.98
CA ASP A 94 -22.48 -28.81 44.53
C ASP A 94 -22.00 -29.25 45.92
N THR A 95 -20.76 -28.94 46.30
CA THR A 95 -20.27 -29.26 47.67
C THR A 95 -20.96 -28.46 48.77
N TRP A 96 -21.51 -27.28 48.47
CA TRP A 96 -22.21 -26.42 49.44
C TRP A 96 -23.69 -26.17 49.12
N LEU A 97 -24.14 -26.48 47.90
CA LEU A 97 -25.47 -26.18 47.38
C LEU A 97 -26.12 -27.44 46.81
N TRP A 98 -27.44 -27.41 46.61
CA TRP A 98 -28.08 -28.45 45.80
C TRP A 98 -27.62 -28.39 44.35
N ARG A 99 -27.31 -29.56 43.77
CA ARG A 99 -26.89 -29.74 42.38
C ARG A 99 -27.66 -28.93 41.34
N TRP A 100 -28.99 -28.88 41.46
CA TRP A 100 -29.82 -28.14 40.50
C TRP A 100 -29.62 -26.61 40.61
N VAL A 101 -29.37 -26.10 41.82
CA VAL A 101 -29.05 -24.68 42.07
C VAL A 101 -27.65 -24.35 41.56
N ALA A 102 -26.68 -25.22 41.81
CA ALA A 102 -25.31 -25.07 41.31
C ALA A 102 -25.28 -24.94 39.79
N LEU A 103 -26.01 -25.82 39.08
CA LEU A 103 -26.13 -25.77 37.62
C LEU A 103 -26.79 -24.48 37.12
N LEU A 104 -27.85 -24.00 37.78
CA LEU A 104 -28.51 -22.74 37.42
C LEU A 104 -27.58 -21.53 37.61
N ILE A 105 -26.78 -21.51 38.68
CA ILE A 105 -25.82 -20.43 38.93
C ILE A 105 -24.75 -20.42 37.83
N VAL A 106 -24.17 -21.59 37.50
CA VAL A 106 -23.18 -21.70 36.42
C VAL A 106 -23.76 -21.26 35.08
N PHE A 107 -25.00 -21.68 34.77
CA PHE A 107 -25.70 -21.23 33.57
C PHE A 107 -25.87 -19.71 33.53
N ALA A 108 -26.28 -19.08 34.64
CA ALA A 108 -26.41 -17.63 34.72
C ALA A 108 -25.06 -16.91 34.51
N ILE A 109 -23.96 -17.45 35.06
CA ILE A 109 -22.60 -16.95 34.83
C ILE A 109 -22.24 -17.04 33.35
N MET A 110 -22.51 -18.17 32.69
CA MET A 110 -22.24 -18.34 31.26
C MET A 110 -23.00 -17.31 30.42
N VAL A 111 -24.29 -17.09 30.69
CA VAL A 111 -25.08 -16.07 29.98
C VAL A 111 -24.49 -14.67 30.16
N MET A 112 -24.07 -14.32 31.38
CA MET A 112 -23.42 -13.03 31.64
C MET A 112 -22.09 -12.88 30.89
N VAL A 113 -21.24 -13.91 30.90
CA VAL A 113 -19.96 -13.91 30.18
C VAL A 113 -20.18 -13.78 28.67
N THR A 114 -21.13 -14.55 28.11
CA THR A 114 -21.50 -14.47 26.70
C THR A 114 -22.03 -13.07 26.34
N ALA A 115 -22.90 -12.48 27.16
CA ALA A 115 -23.42 -11.14 26.93
C ALA A 115 -22.30 -10.08 26.94
N ALA A 116 -21.37 -10.17 27.88
CA ALA A 116 -20.21 -9.28 27.96
C ALA A 116 -19.29 -9.42 26.73
N LEU A 117 -18.97 -10.65 26.33
CA LEU A 117 -18.15 -10.94 25.14
C LEU A 117 -18.84 -10.46 23.85
N ALA A 118 -20.14 -10.72 23.71
CA ALA A 118 -20.92 -10.27 22.56
C ALA A 118 -20.96 -8.73 22.48
N LEU A 119 -21.13 -8.05 23.62
CA LEU A 119 -21.13 -6.59 23.68
C LEU A 119 -19.75 -6.01 23.34
N LEU A 120 -18.67 -6.56 23.91
CA LEU A 120 -17.30 -6.15 23.61
C LEU A 120 -16.97 -6.36 22.12
N GLY A 121 -17.35 -7.51 21.58
CA GLY A 121 -17.21 -7.83 20.16
C GLY A 121 -17.98 -6.83 19.29
N TYR A 122 -19.26 -6.59 19.62
CA TYR A 122 -20.10 -5.64 18.91
C TYR A 122 -19.53 -4.22 18.95
N VAL A 123 -19.09 -3.73 20.11
CA VAL A 123 -18.47 -2.41 20.26
C VAL A 123 -17.18 -2.33 19.44
N LYS A 124 -16.35 -3.36 19.46
CA LYS A 124 -15.09 -3.39 18.69
C LYS A 124 -15.36 -3.34 17.19
N ILE A 125 -16.31 -4.13 16.70
CA ILE A 125 -16.70 -4.17 15.28
C ILE A 125 -17.31 -2.85 14.85
N ARG A 126 -18.19 -2.26 15.66
CA ARG A 126 -18.83 -0.98 15.37
C ARG A 126 -17.85 0.21 15.40
N ARG A 127 -16.77 0.09 16.17
CA ARG A 127 -15.69 1.09 16.23
C ARG A 127 -14.74 1.01 15.02
N ILE A 128 -14.72 -0.12 14.31
CA ILE A 128 -14.07 -0.22 13.00
C ILE A 128 -14.97 0.52 12.02
N ARG A 129 -14.81 1.85 11.95
CA ARG A 129 -15.35 2.66 10.86
C ARG A 129 -14.77 2.07 9.57
N GLY A 130 -15.62 1.59 8.67
CA GLY A 130 -15.19 1.02 7.39
C GLY A 130 -14.31 1.99 6.61
N PRO A 131 -13.59 1.53 5.59
CA PRO A 131 -12.65 2.35 4.82
C PRO A 131 -13.41 3.33 3.90
N HIS A 132 -14.13 4.29 4.49
CA HIS A 132 -14.84 5.36 3.78
C HIS A 132 -13.87 6.15 2.91
N GLN A 133 -12.65 6.43 3.40
CA GLN A 133 -11.61 7.14 2.65
C GLN A 133 -11.14 6.37 1.40
N THR A 134 -11.11 5.03 1.43
CA THR A 134 -10.76 4.21 0.26
C THR A 134 -11.91 4.14 -0.74
N ILE A 135 -13.15 4.10 -0.27
CA ILE A 135 -14.33 4.12 -1.15
C ILE A 135 -14.47 5.50 -1.81
N GLU A 136 -14.12 6.57 -1.10
CA GLU A 136 -14.15 7.95 -1.59
C GLU A 136 -13.01 8.20 -2.59
N SER A 137 -11.77 7.77 -2.30
CA SER A 137 -10.66 7.89 -3.24
C SER A 137 -10.86 7.09 -4.54
N VAL A 138 -11.47 5.90 -4.46
CA VAL A 138 -11.83 5.10 -5.64
C VAL A 138 -12.97 5.75 -6.43
N LYS A 139 -13.95 6.37 -5.76
CA LYS A 139 -15.01 7.14 -6.43
C LYS A 139 -14.45 8.39 -7.13
N GLU A 140 -13.56 9.12 -6.48
CA GLU A 140 -12.94 10.33 -7.02
C GLU A 140 -12.03 10.00 -8.22
N THR A 141 -11.27 8.89 -8.12
CA THR A 141 -10.47 8.35 -9.25
C THR A 141 -11.36 7.92 -10.42
N ARG A 142 -12.51 7.29 -10.16
CA ARG A 142 -13.47 6.91 -11.20
C ARG A 142 -14.12 8.12 -11.89
N THR A 143 -14.41 9.18 -11.12
CA THR A 143 -14.94 10.44 -11.67
C THR A 143 -13.88 11.19 -12.48
N ALA A 144 -12.63 11.21 -12.02
CA ALA A 144 -11.50 11.82 -12.74
C ALA A 144 -11.11 11.08 -14.03
N LEU A 145 -11.36 9.76 -14.09
CA LEU A 145 -11.04 8.91 -15.26
C LEU A 145 -12.24 8.68 -16.20
N THR A 146 -13.41 9.27 -15.95
CA THR A 146 -14.55 9.23 -16.89
C THR A 146 -14.36 10.31 -17.95
N PRO A 147 -14.02 9.97 -19.21
CA PRO A 147 -13.83 10.96 -20.27
C PRO A 147 -15.21 11.37 -20.78
N GLY A 148 -15.70 12.53 -20.36
CA GLY A 148 -17.00 13.02 -20.87
C GLY A 148 -17.56 14.32 -20.28
N HIS A 149 -17.04 14.85 -19.17
CA HIS A 149 -17.66 16.02 -18.52
C HIS A 149 -17.08 17.40 -18.90
N ASP A 150 -16.08 17.48 -19.78
CA ASP A 150 -15.42 18.74 -20.16
C ASP A 150 -16.08 19.53 -21.30
N LYS A 151 -17.37 19.31 -21.62
CA LYS A 151 -18.06 20.07 -22.70
C LYS A 151 -19.18 21.02 -22.27
N ALA A 152 -19.43 21.23 -20.98
CA ALA A 152 -20.55 22.06 -20.53
C ALA A 152 -20.20 23.48 -20.03
N GLN A 153 -18.92 23.87 -19.96
CA GLN A 153 -18.52 25.21 -19.45
C GLN A 153 -17.74 26.04 -20.46
N ALA A 154 -18.20 26.11 -21.72
CA ALA A 154 -17.81 27.18 -22.63
C ALA A 154 -18.87 28.30 -22.55
N ARG A 155 -18.75 29.18 -21.54
CA ARG A 155 -19.58 30.40 -21.44
C ARG A 155 -19.11 31.43 -22.49
N PRO A 156 -20.00 32.03 -23.31
CA PRO A 156 -19.59 33.04 -24.27
C PRO A 156 -19.26 34.34 -23.53
N ARG A 157 -18.06 34.86 -23.81
CA ARG A 157 -17.56 36.15 -23.34
C ARG A 157 -18.45 37.26 -23.91
N LYS A 158 -19.34 37.84 -23.08
CA LYS A 158 -20.06 39.08 -23.43
C LYS A 158 -19.06 40.24 -23.46
N LEU A 159 -18.73 40.68 -24.66
CA LEU A 159 -18.18 42.00 -24.93
C LEU A 159 -19.35 42.99 -24.86
N THR A 160 -19.36 43.85 -23.85
CA THR A 160 -20.21 45.05 -23.80
C THR A 160 -19.33 46.22 -23.44
N GLY A 161 -19.15 47.13 -24.39
CA GLY A 161 -18.58 48.45 -24.15
C GLY A 161 -19.59 49.40 -23.49
N SER A 162 -19.11 50.63 -23.31
CA SER A 162 -19.80 51.84 -22.86
C SER A 162 -19.72 52.15 -21.37
N GLY A 163 -19.24 53.37 -21.06
CA GLY A 163 -19.65 54.09 -19.84
C GLY A 163 -18.51 54.58 -18.95
N THR A 164 -18.10 55.81 -19.21
CA THR A 164 -17.38 56.78 -18.36
C THR A 164 -17.95 56.92 -16.93
N ASN A 165 -17.10 56.95 -15.88
CA ASN A 165 -16.94 58.07 -14.92
C ASN A 165 -16.01 57.71 -13.74
N PRO A 166 -14.96 58.49 -13.44
CA PRO A 166 -14.19 58.38 -12.21
C PRO A 166 -14.46 59.59 -11.31
N GLU A 167 -15.59 59.63 -10.62
CA GLU A 167 -15.81 60.68 -9.63
C GLU A 167 -16.82 60.24 -8.57
N ASN A 168 -16.50 60.57 -7.32
CA ASN A 168 -17.35 60.50 -6.13
C ASN A 168 -17.29 59.21 -5.29
N ASN A 169 -16.24 59.08 -4.48
CA ASN A 169 -16.36 58.42 -3.18
C ASN A 169 -15.71 59.32 -2.10
N PRO A 170 -16.48 60.17 -1.40
CA PRO A 170 -15.94 61.14 -0.44
C PRO A 170 -15.71 60.58 0.98
N ASP A 171 -15.92 59.28 1.23
CA ASP A 171 -15.91 58.73 2.59
C ASP A 171 -14.66 57.89 2.94
N ARG A 172 -13.48 58.38 2.55
CA ARG A 172 -12.26 58.09 3.32
C ARG A 172 -12.17 59.05 4.50
N ARG A 173 -12.80 58.69 5.62
CA ARG A 173 -12.42 59.19 6.94
C ARG A 173 -12.40 58.03 7.93
N THR A 174 -11.21 57.50 8.13
CA THR A 174 -10.83 56.83 9.37
C THR A 174 -10.86 57.84 10.51
N PRO A 175 -11.33 57.46 11.70
CA PRO A 175 -10.60 57.82 12.91
C PRO A 175 -10.23 56.59 13.73
N ALA A 176 -9.01 56.64 14.26
CA ALA A 176 -8.43 55.68 15.18
C ALA A 176 -9.16 55.63 16.52
N ASP A 177 -9.15 54.47 17.18
CA ASP A 177 -8.80 54.37 18.61
C ASP A 177 -8.37 52.92 18.96
N PRO A 178 -7.21 52.70 19.63
CA PRO A 178 -6.73 51.39 20.04
C PRO A 178 -6.99 51.16 21.54
N SER A 179 -7.93 50.27 21.85
CA SER A 179 -8.00 49.58 23.15
C SER A 179 -7.49 48.15 22.92
N GLY A 180 -6.38 47.67 23.49
CA GLY A 180 -5.85 47.97 24.81
C GLY A 180 -6.33 46.95 25.83
N TRP A 181 -6.33 45.66 25.48
CA TRP A 181 -6.27 44.46 26.33
C TRP A 181 -5.74 43.30 25.50
#